data_AF-A0AAJ5YSL4-F1
#
_entry.id   AF-A0AAJ5YSL4-F1
#
_cell.length_a   1.000
_cell.length_b   1.000
_cell.length_c   1.000
_cell.angle_alpha   90.00
_cell.angle_beta   90.00
_cell.angle_gamma   90.00
#
_symmetry.space_group_name_H-M   'P 1'
#
loop_
_entity.id
_entity.type
_entity.pdbx_description
1 polymer ?
#
loop_
_entity_poly.entity_id
_entity_poly.type
_entity_poly.pdbx_seq_one_letter_code
_entity_poly.pdbx_strand_id
1 'polypeptide(L)'
;MALNEPPLGTTDLKLWRLRVSDGGRHVWHYLSEQEASTWPQSIEDKYWLGLDVKLPKLAPARNASDAARIGLEFYKHLQSNDGHFAGEYGGPMFLLPGLIIGMYATKTPIPEPWRIEIARYLWNRRSPSDGGWGM
;
A
#
# COMPACT_ATOMS: atom_id res chain seq x y z
N MET A 1 -7.65 -14.82 -24.24
CA MET A 1 -6.97 -15.41 -23.06
C MET A 1 -7.04 -14.39 -21.95
N ALA A 2 -7.59 -14.73 -20.79
CA ALA A 2 -7.38 -13.89 -19.60
C ALA A 2 -5.87 -13.86 -19.34
N LEU A 3 -5.27 -12.69 -19.17
CA LEU A 3 -3.89 -12.66 -18.65
C LEU A 3 -3.95 -13.35 -17.28
N ASN A 4 -2.94 -14.13 -16.91
CA ASN A 4 -2.87 -14.74 -15.58
C ASN A 4 -2.13 -13.85 -14.58
N GLU A 5 -1.64 -12.70 -15.04
CA GLU A 5 -0.74 -11.80 -14.31
C GLU A 5 -1.04 -10.34 -14.66
N PRO A 6 -0.67 -9.38 -13.78
CA PRO A 6 -0.77 -7.96 -14.06
C PRO A 6 -0.07 -7.57 -15.37
N PRO A 7 -0.66 -6.67 -16.18
CA PRO A 7 -0.18 -6.40 -17.54
C PRO A 7 1.19 -5.71 -17.59
N LEU A 8 1.62 -5.06 -16.51
CA LEU A 8 2.92 -4.37 -16.40
C LEU A 8 3.84 -5.02 -15.35
N GLY A 9 3.52 -6.23 -14.88
CA GLY A 9 4.28 -6.93 -13.84
C GLY A 9 4.10 -6.32 -12.44
N THR A 10 5.16 -6.39 -11.64
CA THR A 10 5.19 -5.93 -10.24
C THR A 10 6.49 -5.19 -9.94
N THR A 11 6.45 -4.22 -9.03
CA THR A 11 7.68 -3.60 -8.50
C THR A 11 8.28 -4.42 -7.36
N ASP A 12 9.54 -4.17 -6.98
CA ASP A 12 10.08 -4.71 -5.72
C ASP A 12 9.49 -3.93 -4.53
N LEU A 13 8.60 -4.60 -3.79
CA LEU A 13 7.94 -4.01 -2.62
C LEU A 13 8.93 -3.55 -1.55
N LYS A 14 10.14 -4.11 -1.48
CA LYS A 14 11.16 -3.71 -0.50
C LYS A 14 11.75 -2.33 -0.77
N LEU A 15 11.52 -1.77 -1.97
CA LEU A 15 12.01 -0.45 -2.37
C LEU A 15 10.99 0.67 -2.14
N TRP A 16 9.75 0.35 -1.73
CA TRP A 16 8.75 1.37 -1.37
C TRP A 16 8.91 1.89 0.06
N ARG A 17 8.74 3.20 0.25
CA ARG A 17 8.68 3.88 1.56
C ARG A 17 7.49 4.81 1.65
N LEU A 18 6.77 4.75 2.76
CA LEU A 18 5.80 5.73 3.18
C LEU A 18 6.53 6.89 3.85
N ARG A 19 6.46 8.06 3.23
CA ARG A 19 6.85 9.32 3.86
C ARG A 19 5.63 9.90 4.58
N VAL A 20 5.79 10.12 5.87
CA VAL A 20 4.87 10.91 6.70
C VAL A 20 5.50 12.27 6.96
N SER A 21 4.81 13.34 6.54
CA SER A 21 5.25 14.73 6.72
C SER A 21 4.07 15.67 6.96
N ASP A 22 4.34 16.95 7.22
CA ASP A 22 3.34 18.03 7.20
C ASP A 22 2.07 17.79 8.05
N GLY A 23 2.19 17.04 9.16
CA GLY A 23 1.07 16.75 10.07
C GLY A 23 0.05 15.76 9.48
N GLY A 24 0.50 14.58 9.05
CA GLY A 24 -0.36 13.51 8.54
C GLY A 24 -0.37 13.32 7.01
N ARG A 25 0.47 14.03 6.25
CA ARG A 25 0.58 13.83 4.79
C ARG A 25 1.29 12.51 4.48
N HIS A 26 0.68 11.69 3.62
CA HIS A 26 1.25 10.44 3.11
C HIS A 26 1.71 10.56 1.67
N VAL A 27 2.96 10.17 1.41
CA VAL A 27 3.48 10.00 0.04
C VAL A 27 4.31 8.73 -0.04
N TRP A 28 3.98 7.86 -0.99
CA TRP A 28 4.78 6.67 -1.28
C TRP A 28 5.92 7.01 -2.25
N HIS A 29 7.14 6.63 -1.89
CA HIS A 29 8.35 6.78 -2.69
C HIS A 29 8.89 5.42 -3.09
N TYR A 30 9.23 5.25 -4.37
CA TYR A 30 9.99 4.10 -4.84
C TYR A 30 11.47 4.48 -4.89
N LEU A 31 12.28 3.80 -4.08
CA LEU A 31 13.69 4.12 -3.89
C LEU A 31 14.59 3.29 -4.81
N SER A 32 15.76 3.83 -5.14
CA SER A 32 16.90 3.03 -5.58
C SER A 32 17.43 2.14 -4.45
N GLU A 33 18.22 1.11 -4.79
CA GLU A 33 18.86 0.26 -3.77
C GLU A 33 19.79 1.06 -2.84
N GLN A 34 20.48 2.07 -3.38
CA GLN A 34 21.35 2.95 -2.60
C GLN A 34 20.55 3.76 -1.59
N GLU A 35 19.45 4.39 -2.01
CA GLU A 35 18.57 5.14 -1.09
C GLU A 35 17.95 4.20 -0.04
N ALA A 36 17.50 3.01 -0.45
CA ALA A 36 16.92 2.01 0.44
C ALA A 36 17.90 1.53 1.52
N SER A 37 19.21 1.59 1.28
CA SER A 37 20.24 1.30 2.28
C SER A 37 20.32 2.37 3.39
N THR A 38 20.05 3.63 3.04
CA THR A 38 20.06 4.78 3.96
C THR A 38 18.71 5.03 4.63
N TRP A 39 17.63 4.55 4.01
CA TRP A 39 16.27 4.65 4.52
C TRP A 39 15.64 3.25 4.57
N PRO A 40 15.83 2.48 5.65
CA PRO A 40 15.28 1.13 5.77
C PRO A 40 13.75 1.14 5.94
N GLN A 41 13.09 0.03 5.58
CA GLN A 41 11.63 -0.12 5.80
C GLN A 41 11.30 -0.21 7.29
N SER A 42 10.38 0.64 7.71
CA SER A 42 9.69 0.57 8.99
C SER A 42 8.70 -0.61 9.07
N ILE A 43 8.10 -0.83 10.24
CA ILE A 43 7.01 -1.80 10.40
C ILE A 43 5.77 -1.34 9.63
N GLU A 44 5.46 -0.03 9.68
CA GLU A 44 4.36 0.59 8.95
C GLU A 44 4.48 0.38 7.43
N ASP A 45 5.67 0.60 6.86
CA ASP A 45 5.95 0.33 5.44
C ASP A 45 5.57 -1.11 5.07
N LYS A 46 6.10 -2.07 5.85
CA LYS A 46 5.92 -3.49 5.59
C LYS A 46 4.45 -3.89 5.72
N TYR A 47 3.77 -3.39 6.74
CA TYR A 47 2.36 -3.69 6.97
C TYR A 47 1.50 -3.26 5.78
N TRP A 48 1.64 -2.02 5.32
CA TRP A 48 0.84 -1.51 4.19
C TRP A 48 1.20 -2.12 2.83
N LEU A 49 2.41 -2.65 2.70
CA LEU A 49 2.86 -3.38 1.51
C LEU A 49 2.55 -4.88 1.55
N GLY A 50 1.95 -5.39 2.64
CA GLY A 50 1.68 -6.82 2.82
C GLY A 50 2.95 -7.67 3.00
N LEU A 51 4.04 -7.06 3.45
CA LEU A 51 5.31 -7.73 3.77
C LEU A 51 5.32 -8.21 5.24
N ASP A 52 6.17 -9.20 5.52
CA ASP A 52 6.38 -9.68 6.89
C ASP A 52 6.96 -8.58 7.79
N VAL A 53 6.17 -8.13 8.77
CA VAL A 53 6.53 -7.12 9.76
C VAL A 53 7.55 -7.60 10.79
N LYS A 54 7.79 -8.92 10.89
CA LYS A 54 8.73 -9.57 11.83
C LYS A 54 8.46 -9.26 13.31
N LEU A 55 7.20 -9.00 13.66
CA LEU A 55 6.77 -8.86 15.05
C LEU A 55 6.58 -10.25 15.70
N PRO A 56 6.87 -10.39 17.00
CA PRO A 56 6.68 -11.66 17.70
C PRO A 56 5.20 -12.05 17.72
N LYS A 57 4.92 -13.34 17.51
CA LYS A 57 3.56 -13.88 17.65
C LYS A 57 3.19 -13.93 19.13
N LEU A 58 2.11 -13.26 19.49
CA LEU A 58 1.54 -13.32 20.83
C LEU A 58 0.70 -14.60 21.00
N ALA A 59 0.60 -15.09 22.25
CA ALA A 59 -0.25 -16.23 22.56
C ALA A 59 -1.73 -15.93 22.24
N PRO A 60 -2.54 -16.93 21.83
CA PRO A 60 -3.95 -16.73 21.55
C PRO A 60 -4.71 -16.12 22.73
N ALA A 61 -5.64 -15.20 22.42
CA ALA A 61 -6.50 -14.59 23.42
C ALA A 61 -7.45 -15.64 24.04
N ARG A 62 -7.66 -15.59 25.35
CA ARG A 62 -8.58 -16.48 26.07
C ARG A 62 -9.91 -15.82 26.43
N ASN A 63 -9.95 -14.50 26.41
CA ASN A 63 -11.11 -13.68 26.75
C ASN A 63 -11.01 -12.32 26.02
N ALA A 64 -12.07 -11.49 26.15
CA ALA A 64 -12.13 -10.20 25.48
C ALA A 64 -11.02 -9.21 25.92
N SER A 65 -10.64 -9.22 27.20
CA SER A 65 -9.57 -8.35 27.71
C SER A 65 -8.20 -8.74 27.15
N ASP A 66 -7.92 -10.05 27.06
CA ASP A 66 -6.71 -10.57 26.41
C ASP A 66 -6.67 -10.15 24.94
N ALA A 67 -7.80 -10.26 24.23
CA ALA A 67 -7.91 -9.89 22.82
C ALA A 67 -7.64 -8.39 22.60
N ALA A 68 -8.23 -7.52 23.43
CA ALA A 68 -8.00 -6.08 23.37
C ALA A 68 -6.52 -5.73 23.61
N ARG A 69 -5.89 -6.35 24.61
CA ARG A 69 -4.47 -6.13 24.92
C ARG A 69 -3.57 -6.62 23.77
N ILE A 70 -3.81 -7.81 23.25
CA ILE A 70 -3.05 -8.38 22.13
C ILE A 70 -3.20 -7.51 20.87
N GLY A 71 -4.42 -7.07 20.58
CA GLY A 71 -4.71 -6.16 19.46
C GLY A 71 -3.97 -4.84 19.59
N LEU A 72 -4.02 -4.19 20.76
CA LEU A 72 -3.31 -2.94 21.00
C LEU A 72 -1.79 -3.10 20.95
N GLU A 73 -1.26 -4.20 21.50
CA GLU A 73 0.16 -4.52 21.45
C GLU A 73 0.68 -4.63 20.01
N PHE A 74 -0.12 -5.16 19.09
CA PHE A 74 0.20 -5.12 17.67
C PHE A 74 -0.02 -3.72 17.08
N TYR A 75 -1.19 -3.14 17.28
CA TYR A 75 -1.65 -1.94 16.57
C TYR A 75 -0.77 -0.72 16.86
N LYS A 76 -0.21 -0.60 18.08
CA LYS A 76 0.72 0.49 18.41
C LYS A 76 1.97 0.55 17.52
N HIS A 77 2.37 -0.56 16.89
CA HIS A 77 3.49 -0.59 15.95
C HIS A 77 3.16 0.03 14.59
N LEU A 78 1.89 0.32 14.32
CA LEU A 78 1.41 0.95 13.09
C LEU A 78 1.20 2.46 13.23
N GLN A 79 1.51 3.04 14.40
CA GLN A 79 1.45 4.48 14.60
C GLN A 79 2.57 5.14 13.78
N SER A 80 2.21 6.12 12.95
CA SER A 80 3.14 6.91 12.17
C SER A 80 4.05 7.75 13.09
N ASN A 81 5.18 8.20 12.56
CA ASN A 81 6.20 8.92 13.34
C ASN A 81 5.72 10.25 13.97
N ASP A 82 4.66 10.86 13.45
CA ASP A 82 4.02 12.07 13.96
C ASP A 82 2.79 11.78 14.86
N GLY A 83 2.51 10.50 15.13
CA GLY A 83 1.54 10.06 16.13
C GLY A 83 0.14 9.70 15.61
N HIS A 84 -0.17 9.91 14.33
CA HIS A 84 -1.43 9.44 13.76
C HIS A 84 -1.33 7.98 13.28
N PHE A 85 -2.42 7.43 12.73
CA PHE A 85 -2.44 6.09 12.14
C PHE A 85 -2.78 6.20 10.65
N ALA A 86 -1.89 5.70 9.79
CA ALA A 86 -2.15 5.62 8.36
C ALA A 86 -3.28 4.61 8.05
N GLY A 87 -3.81 4.68 6.82
CA GLY A 87 -4.91 3.83 6.37
C GLY A 87 -4.93 3.66 4.86
N GLU A 88 -5.23 2.45 4.37
CA GLU A 88 -5.77 2.30 3.01
C GLU A 88 -7.18 2.88 3.03
N TYR A 89 -7.37 3.93 2.24
CA TYR A 89 -8.63 4.66 2.12
C TYR A 89 -9.11 4.67 0.67
N GLY A 90 -9.02 3.49 0.04
CA GLY A 90 -9.52 3.24 -1.30
C GLY A 90 -10.99 2.83 -1.29
N GLY A 91 -11.40 2.15 -2.36
CA GLY A 91 -12.77 1.65 -2.53
C GLY A 91 -13.36 2.08 -3.85
N PRO A 92 -13.62 3.39 -4.06
CA PRO A 92 -14.24 3.87 -5.29
C PRO A 92 -13.37 3.64 -6.53
N MET A 93 -13.88 2.91 -7.52
CA MET A 93 -13.14 2.58 -8.73
C MET A 93 -13.16 3.68 -9.80
N PHE A 94 -13.86 4.79 -9.55
CA PHE A 94 -14.00 5.92 -10.48
C PHE A 94 -13.00 7.08 -10.24
N LEU A 95 -12.16 7.01 -9.19
CA LEU A 95 -11.16 8.07 -8.91
C LEU A 95 -9.94 7.97 -9.83
N LEU A 96 -9.33 6.78 -9.94
CA LEU A 96 -8.16 6.54 -10.77
C LEU A 96 -8.38 6.86 -12.26
N PRO A 97 -9.52 6.48 -12.89
CA PRO A 97 -9.79 6.86 -14.27
C PRO A 97 -9.71 8.38 -14.51
N GLY A 98 -10.34 9.19 -13.66
CA GLY A 98 -10.31 10.65 -13.77
C GLY A 98 -8.89 11.22 -13.66
N LEU A 99 -8.11 10.72 -12.70
CA LEU A 99 -6.70 11.11 -12.54
C LEU A 99 -5.87 10.79 -13.78
N ILE A 100 -5.96 9.55 -14.29
CA ILE A 100 -5.16 9.08 -15.43
C ILE A 100 -5.51 9.85 -16.71
N ILE A 101 -6.80 10.08 -16.98
CA ILE A 101 -7.26 10.87 -18.13
C ILE A 101 -6.73 12.30 -18.03
N GLY A 102 -6.81 12.92 -16.85
CA GLY A 102 -6.26 14.26 -16.61
C GLY A 102 -4.75 14.33 -16.84
N MET A 103 -3.98 13.36 -16.33
CA MET A 103 -2.53 13.28 -16.55
C MET A 103 -2.21 13.11 -18.04
N TYR A 104 -2.95 12.26 -18.76
CA TYR A 104 -2.79 12.08 -20.20
C TYR A 104 -3.05 13.38 -20.97
N ALA A 105 -4.20 14.03 -20.74
CA ALA A 105 -4.58 15.26 -21.43
C ALA A 105 -3.59 16.40 -21.19
N THR A 106 -3.03 16.49 -19.98
CA THR A 106 -2.04 17.51 -19.60
C THR A 106 -0.60 17.14 -19.91
N LYS A 107 -0.35 15.95 -20.46
CA LYS A 107 1.00 15.37 -20.66
C LYS A 107 1.82 15.30 -19.37
N THR A 108 1.15 15.20 -18.23
CA THR A 108 1.80 14.99 -16.94
C THR A 108 2.34 13.56 -16.89
N PRO A 109 3.66 13.35 -16.69
CA PRO A 109 4.22 12.02 -16.65
C PRO A 109 3.74 11.25 -15.42
N ILE A 110 3.38 9.98 -15.61
CA ILE A 110 3.15 9.03 -14.52
C ILE A 110 4.48 8.34 -14.24
N PRO A 111 5.06 8.46 -13.03
CA PRO A 111 6.27 7.73 -12.67
C PRO A 111 6.13 6.24 -12.94
N GLU A 112 7.18 5.60 -13.48
CA GLU A 112 7.13 4.18 -13.89
C GLU A 112 6.63 3.24 -12.78
N PRO A 113 7.13 3.32 -11.53
CA PRO A 113 6.70 2.41 -10.46
C PRO A 113 5.21 2.58 -10.13
N TRP A 114 4.71 3.82 -10.23
CA TRP A 114 3.30 4.13 -9.99
C TRP A 114 2.43 3.55 -11.10
N ARG A 115 2.87 3.64 -12.35
CA ARG A 115 2.15 3.06 -13.49
C ARG A 115 2.02 1.53 -13.35
N ILE A 116 3.11 0.86 -12.96
CA ILE A 116 3.12 -0.59 -12.72
C ILE A 116 2.13 -0.95 -11.60
N GLU A 117 2.21 -0.27 -10.46
CA GLU A 117 1.38 -0.59 -9.29
C GLU A 117 -0.09 -0.19 -9.46
N ILE A 118 -0.39 0.89 -10.17
CA ILE A 118 -1.77 1.26 -10.55
C ILE A 118 -2.36 0.20 -11.48
N ALA A 119 -1.60 -0.24 -12.49
CA ALA A 119 -2.07 -1.30 -13.39
C ALA A 119 -2.29 -2.62 -12.64
N ARG A 120 -1.40 -2.97 -11.70
CA ARG A 120 -1.56 -4.12 -10.81
C ARG A 120 -2.79 -4.00 -9.91
N TYR A 121 -3.04 -2.83 -9.33
CA TYR A 121 -4.23 -2.56 -8.52
C TYR A 121 -5.51 -2.77 -9.32
N LEU A 122 -5.62 -2.14 -10.49
CA LEU A 122 -6.78 -2.29 -11.37
C LEU A 122 -6.95 -3.75 -11.79
N TRP A 123 -5.86 -4.41 -12.18
CA TRP A 123 -5.86 -5.82 -12.56
C TRP A 123 -6.45 -6.74 -11.49
N ASN A 124 -6.05 -6.55 -10.23
CA ASN A 124 -6.47 -7.35 -9.09
C ASN A 124 -7.89 -7.02 -8.60
N ARG A 125 -8.44 -5.86 -8.97
CA ARG A 125 -9.80 -5.42 -8.60
C ARG A 125 -10.87 -5.81 -9.62
N ARG A 126 -10.50 -6.48 -10.70
CA ARG A 126 -11.48 -6.97 -11.68
C ARG A 126 -12.37 -8.04 -11.08
N SER A 127 -13.62 -8.01 -11.48
CA SER A 127 -14.56 -9.09 -11.20
C SER A 127 -14.04 -10.40 -11.82
N PRO A 128 -13.96 -11.50 -11.05
CA PRO A 128 -13.55 -12.80 -11.57
C PRO A 128 -14.59 -13.42 -12.51
N SER A 129 -15.85 -12.94 -12.52
CA SER A 129 -16.92 -13.51 -13.34
C SER A 129 -16.96 -12.94 -14.77
N ASP A 130 -16.65 -11.67 -14.95
CA ASP A 130 -16.77 -10.96 -16.24
C ASP A 130 -15.54 -10.11 -16.61
N GLY A 131 -14.57 -9.95 -15.71
CA GLY A 131 -13.37 -9.15 -15.91
C GLY A 131 -13.57 -7.64 -15.84
N GLY A 132 -14.77 -7.16 -15.50
CA GLY A 132 -15.11 -5.74 -15.38
C GLY A 132 -14.79 -5.12 -14.02
N TRP A 133 -15.17 -3.86 -13.83
CA TRP A 133 -15.09 -3.13 -12.56
C TRP A 133 -16.45 -2.49 -12.25
N GLY A 134 -16.88 -2.56 -11.00
CA GLY A 134 -18.07 -1.88 -10.49
C GLY A 134 -17.78 -0.47 -9.97
N MET A 135 -18.74 0.08 -9.22
CA MET A 135 -18.55 1.32 -8.45
C MET A 135 -17.61 1.10 -7.26
#